data_AF-A0A060CFE9-F1
#
_entry.id   AF-A0A060CFE9-F1
#
_cell.length_a   1.000
_cell.length_b   1.000
_cell.length_c   1.000
_cell.angle_alpha   90.00
_cell.angle_beta   90.00
_cell.angle_gamma   90.00
#
_symmetry.space_group_name_H-M   'P 1'
#
loop_
_entity.id
_entity.type
_entity.pdbx_description
1 polymer ?
#
loop_
_entity_poly.entity_id
_entity_poly.type
_entity_poly.pdbx_seq_one_letter_code
_entity_poly.pdbx_strand_id
1 'polypeptide(L)'
;MLVTTGTVTAARLLAQRLTHPRVVHQFMPLDVPHWGKRFLDYWQPKAAVFTESELWPNMLGLCHTRNIPVMLVNGRMSASSFKGWRRMGCVARRMLERFAWVSARSDEDAQRLKHWVPPSCLKRET
;
A
#
# COMPACT_ATOMS: atom_id res chain seq x y z
N MET A 1 -11.59 -12.84 -1.12
CA MET A 1 -10.64 -11.74 -0.85
C MET A 1 -9.27 -12.19 -1.30
N LEU A 2 -8.57 -11.37 -2.09
CA LEU A 2 -7.18 -11.64 -2.46
C LEU A 2 -6.25 -11.07 -1.38
N VAL A 3 -5.31 -11.88 -0.92
CA VAL A 3 -4.21 -11.42 -0.07
C VAL A 3 -2.91 -11.64 -0.82
N THR A 4 -2.05 -10.63 -0.82
CA THR A 4 -0.74 -10.72 -1.44
C THR A 4 0.39 -10.64 -0.44
N THR A 5 1.52 -11.21 -0.81
CA THR A 5 2.76 -11.11 -0.04
C THR A 5 3.93 -10.88 -0.98
N GLY A 6 4.95 -10.15 -0.53
CA GLY A 6 6.21 -10.00 -1.27
C GLY A 6 7.25 -11.09 -0.98
N THR A 7 7.07 -11.91 0.06
CA THR A 7 8.09 -12.87 0.51
C THR A 7 7.52 -14.26 0.78
N VAL A 8 8.37 -15.28 0.62
CA VAL A 8 8.02 -16.69 0.91
C VAL A 8 7.72 -16.89 2.40
N THR A 9 8.43 -16.20 3.28
CA THR A 9 8.20 -16.27 4.74
C THR A 9 6.81 -15.77 5.11
N ALA A 10 6.39 -14.62 4.56
CA ALA A 10 5.05 -14.10 4.79
C ALA A 10 3.97 -15.03 4.22
N ALA A 11 4.19 -15.60 3.03
CA ALA A 11 3.27 -16.57 2.43
C ALA A 11 3.06 -17.81 3.31
N ARG A 12 4.15 -18.37 3.88
CA ARG A 12 4.08 -19.52 4.80
C ARG A 12 3.30 -19.18 6.08
N LEU A 13 3.55 -18.01 6.66
CA LEU A 13 2.80 -17.55 7.84
C LEU A 13 1.31 -17.34 7.53
N LEU A 14 1.00 -16.76 6.37
CA LEU A 14 -0.38 -16.55 5.94
C LEU A 14 -1.12 -17.89 5.78
N ALA A 15 -0.50 -18.88 5.15
CA ALA A 15 -1.09 -20.20 4.96
C ALA A 15 -1.44 -20.90 6.29
N GLN A 16 -0.68 -20.63 7.36
CA GLN A 16 -0.95 -21.18 8.69
C GLN A 16 -2.06 -20.43 9.45
N ARG A 17 -2.17 -19.12 9.24
CA ARG A 17 -3.06 -18.25 10.03
C ARG A 17 -4.39 -17.92 9.37
N LEU A 18 -4.46 -18.00 8.04
CA LEU A 18 -5.57 -17.50 7.26
C LEU A 18 -6.12 -18.62 6.37
N THR A 19 -6.79 -19.57 7.01
CA THR A 19 -7.32 -20.81 6.41
C THR A 19 -8.74 -20.68 5.85
N HIS A 20 -9.27 -19.46 5.79
CA HIS A 20 -10.65 -19.23 5.36
C HIS A 20 -10.81 -19.53 3.85
N PRO A 21 -11.79 -20.35 3.42
CA PRO A 21 -11.89 -20.86 2.05
C PRO A 21 -12.11 -19.79 0.96
N ARG A 22 -12.70 -18.65 1.31
CA ARG A 22 -12.88 -17.48 0.41
C ARG A 22 -11.64 -16.59 0.26
N VAL A 23 -10.52 -16.96 0.88
CA VAL A 23 -9.26 -16.21 0.78
C VAL A 23 -8.38 -16.90 -0.25
N VAL A 24 -7.92 -16.12 -1.23
CA VAL A 24 -6.93 -16.57 -2.20
C VAL A 24 -5.64 -15.84 -1.89
N HIS A 25 -4.52 -16.57 -1.90
CA HIS A 25 -3.19 -16.01 -1.77
C HIS A 25 -2.48 -15.98 -3.13
N GLN A 26 -1.78 -14.90 -3.42
CA GLN A 26 -0.84 -14.81 -4.54
C GLN A 26 0.35 -13.91 -4.18
N PHE A 27 1.50 -14.12 -4.82
CA PHE A 27 2.59 -13.14 -4.68
C PHE A 27 2.23 -11.83 -5.39
N MET A 28 2.57 -10.70 -4.77
CA MET A 28 2.48 -9.40 -5.43
C MET A 28 3.45 -9.41 -6.63
N PRO A 29 3.03 -9.03 -7.85
CA PRO A 29 3.97 -8.86 -8.95
C PRO A 29 4.99 -7.79 -8.59
N LEU A 30 6.25 -7.93 -9.01
CA LEU A 30 7.23 -6.85 -8.86
C LEU A 30 6.68 -5.55 -9.44
N ASP A 31 7.13 -4.41 -8.90
CA ASP A 31 6.61 -3.07 -9.21
C ASP A 31 7.00 -2.59 -10.62
N VAL A 32 6.57 -3.32 -11.63
CA VAL A 32 6.78 -3.11 -13.06
C VAL A 32 5.42 -2.80 -13.67
N PRO A 33 5.26 -1.66 -14.39
CA PRO A 33 3.96 -1.21 -14.89
C PRO A 33 3.19 -2.28 -15.70
N HIS A 34 3.88 -3.03 -16.55
CA HIS A 34 3.25 -4.08 -17.37
C HIS A 34 2.66 -5.21 -16.52
N TRP A 35 3.36 -5.63 -15.46
CA TRP A 35 2.93 -6.73 -14.60
C TRP A 35 1.83 -6.29 -13.65
N GLY A 36 1.93 -5.07 -13.10
CA GLY A 36 0.87 -4.47 -12.29
C GLY A 36 -0.43 -4.30 -13.09
N LYS A 37 -0.36 -3.87 -14.35
CA LYS A 37 -1.53 -3.77 -15.24
C LYS A 37 -2.23 -5.12 -15.37
N ARG A 38 -1.50 -6.15 -15.81
CA ARG A 38 -2.05 -7.51 -15.97
C ARG A 38 -2.66 -8.05 -14.68
N PHE A 39 -2.03 -7.78 -13.54
CA PHE A 39 -2.51 -8.22 -12.24
C PHE A 39 -3.85 -7.54 -11.88
N LEU A 40 -3.94 -6.22 -12.01
CA LEU A 40 -5.18 -5.48 -11.72
C LEU A 40 -6.30 -5.77 -12.73
N ASP A 41 -5.96 -6.02 -14.00
CA ASP A 41 -6.93 -6.34 -15.05
C ASP A 41 -7.56 -7.74 -14.85
N TYR A 42 -6.79 -8.68 -14.28
CA TYR A 42 -7.28 -10.01 -13.91
C TYR A 42 -8.12 -9.98 -12.63
N TRP A 43 -7.61 -9.36 -11.56
CA TRP A 43 -8.27 -9.40 -10.25
C TRP A 43 -9.40 -8.39 -10.08
N GLN A 44 -9.37 -7.27 -10.82
CA GLN A 44 -10.36 -6.20 -10.79
C GLN A 44 -10.81 -5.81 -9.38
N PRO A 45 -9.87 -5.46 -8.47
CA PRO A 45 -10.21 -5.21 -7.08
C PRO A 45 -11.06 -3.94 -6.95
N LYS A 46 -12.04 -3.98 -6.05
CA LYS A 46 -12.88 -2.81 -5.70
C LYS A 46 -12.18 -1.83 -4.75
N ALA A 47 -11.13 -2.28 -4.06
CA ALA A 47 -10.28 -1.50 -3.17
C ALA A 47 -8.94 -2.22 -2.98
N ALA A 48 -7.89 -1.47 -2.63
CA ALA A 48 -6.57 -2.02 -2.32
C ALA A 48 -6.15 -1.60 -0.91
N VAL A 49 -5.64 -2.54 -0.12
CA VAL A 49 -5.11 -2.30 1.23
C VAL A 49 -3.64 -2.68 1.22
N PHE A 50 -2.78 -1.70 1.48
CA PHE A 50 -1.34 -1.88 1.67
C PHE A 50 -1.04 -1.83 3.16
N THR A 51 0.03 -2.50 3.58
CA THR A 51 0.47 -2.53 4.98
C THR A 51 1.88 -1.97 5.11
N GLU A 52 2.21 -1.44 6.29
CA GLU A 52 3.57 -1.05 6.66
C GLU A 52 4.15 0.01 5.71
N SER A 53 5.24 -0.30 5.00
CA SER A 53 5.92 0.59 4.06
C SER A 53 5.84 0.10 2.62
N GLU A 54 4.80 -0.66 2.26
CA GLU A 54 4.57 -1.13 0.89
C GLU A 54 4.06 0.00 -0.03
N LEU A 55 4.86 1.05 -0.18
CA LEU A 55 4.59 2.19 -1.04
C LEU A 55 5.21 1.98 -2.43
N TRP A 56 4.49 1.29 -3.32
CA TRP A 56 5.01 0.83 -4.61
C TRP A 56 4.60 1.81 -5.74
N PRO A 57 5.56 2.56 -6.33
CA PRO A 57 5.33 3.57 -7.36
C PRO A 57 4.31 3.22 -8.43
N ASN A 58 4.57 2.11 -9.12
CA ASN A 58 3.79 1.75 -10.28
C ASN A 58 2.43 1.18 -9.86
N MET A 59 2.40 0.31 -8.84
CA MET A 59 1.14 -0.28 -8.37
C MET A 59 0.16 0.78 -7.85
N LEU A 60 0.62 1.70 -7.00
CA LEU A 60 -0.23 2.78 -6.47
C LEU A 60 -0.73 3.68 -7.61
N GLY A 61 0.16 4.08 -8.54
CA GLY A 61 -0.24 4.87 -9.70
C GLY A 61 -1.27 4.16 -10.59
N LEU A 62 -1.13 2.84 -10.77
CA LEU A 62 -2.09 2.04 -11.52
C LEU A 62 -3.45 1.95 -10.82
N CYS A 63 -3.47 1.81 -9.50
CA CYS A 63 -4.70 1.88 -8.70
C CYS A 63 -5.40 3.24 -8.89
N HIS A 64 -4.65 4.34 -8.81
CA HIS A 64 -5.22 5.69 -9.01
C HIS A 64 -5.78 5.89 -10.42
N THR A 65 -5.05 5.46 -11.45
CA THR A 65 -5.54 5.58 -12.85
C THR A 65 -6.81 4.78 -13.11
N ARG A 66 -7.09 3.74 -12.30
CA ARG A 66 -8.30 2.90 -12.36
C ARG A 66 -9.37 3.31 -11.34
N ASN A 67 -9.18 4.41 -10.61
CA ASN A 67 -10.07 4.86 -9.53
C ASN A 67 -10.28 3.79 -8.44
N ILE A 68 -9.30 2.92 -8.21
CA ILE A 68 -9.34 1.94 -7.12
C ILE A 68 -8.96 2.67 -5.83
N PRO A 69 -9.85 2.74 -4.82
CA PRO A 69 -9.53 3.39 -3.54
C PRO A 69 -8.42 2.61 -2.84
N VAL A 70 -7.39 3.34 -2.42
CA VAL A 70 -6.20 2.77 -1.77
C VAL A 70 -6.17 3.15 -0.30
N MET A 71 -5.91 2.16 0.55
CA MET A 71 -5.81 2.29 1.99
C MET A 71 -4.42 1.84 2.45
N LEU A 72 -3.85 2.52 3.44
CA LEU A 72 -2.62 2.10 4.11
C LEU A 72 -2.94 1.78 5.57
N VAL A 73 -2.78 0.52 5.99
CA VAL A 73 -2.92 0.09 7.39
C VAL A 73 -1.55 -0.03 8.05
N ASN A 74 -1.45 0.27 9.35
CA ASN A 74 -0.20 0.16 10.11
C ASN A 74 0.99 0.82 9.36
N GLY A 75 0.72 1.99 8.77
CA GLY A 75 1.61 2.70 7.87
C GLY A 75 2.88 3.14 8.60
N ARG A 76 4.02 2.83 8.00
CA ARG A 76 5.34 3.17 8.54
C ARG A 76 6.14 4.00 7.58
N MET A 77 6.82 5.00 8.12
CA MET A 77 7.70 5.89 7.39
C MET A 77 8.94 6.15 8.23
N SER A 78 9.99 5.37 7.99
CA SER A 78 11.28 5.58 8.64
C SER A 78 11.89 6.93 8.24
N ALA A 79 12.85 7.43 9.03
CA ALA A 79 13.54 8.67 8.70
C ALA A 79 14.33 8.61 7.37
N SER A 80 14.90 7.45 7.02
CA SER A 80 15.61 7.25 5.75
C SER A 80 14.64 7.21 4.57
N SER A 81 13.52 6.47 4.70
CA SER A 81 12.44 6.45 3.71
C SER A 81 11.89 7.87 3.51
N PHE A 82 11.62 8.60 4.60
CA PHE A 82 11.14 9.98 4.54
C PHE A 82 12.08 10.89 3.75
N LYS A 83 13.40 10.81 4.00
CA LYS A 83 14.41 11.54 3.21
C LYS A 83 14.39 11.16 1.73
N GLY A 84 14.24 9.87 1.42
CA GLY A 84 14.13 9.38 0.05
C GLY A 84 12.88 9.91 -0.66
N TRP A 85 11.71 9.79 -0.03
CA TRP A 85 10.45 10.31 -0.55
C TRP A 85 10.47 11.83 -0.73
N ARG A 86 11.12 12.58 0.17
CA ARG A 86 11.30 14.03 0.00
C ARG A 86 12.11 14.40 -1.24
N ARG A 87 13.10 13.59 -1.62
CA ARG A 87 13.88 13.80 -2.86
C ARG A 87 13.05 13.53 -4.12
N MET A 88 12.06 12.63 -4.03
CA MET A 88 11.14 12.29 -5.12
C MET A 88 9.94 13.25 -5.23
N GLY A 89 10.10 14.51 -4.79
CA GLY A 89 9.04 15.49 -4.47
C GLY A 89 7.70 15.36 -5.21
N CYS A 90 7.67 15.51 -6.54
CA CYS A 90 6.44 15.48 -7.32
C CYS A 90 5.80 14.07 -7.39
N VAL A 91 6.63 13.02 -7.48
CA VAL A 91 6.18 11.63 -7.48
C VAL A 91 5.57 11.29 -6.12
N ALA A 92 6.28 11.61 -5.04
CA ALA A 92 5.81 11.39 -3.68
C ALA A 92 4.45 12.05 -3.42
N ARG A 93 4.30 13.32 -3.81
CA ARG A 93 3.03 14.04 -3.66
C ARG A 93 1.91 13.39 -4.47
N ARG A 94 2.10 13.23 -5.79
CA ARG A 94 1.07 12.68 -6.70
C ARG A 94 0.58 11.28 -6.28
N MET A 95 1.47 10.51 -5.68
CA MET A 95 1.19 9.17 -5.20
C MET A 95 0.49 9.13 -3.84
N LEU A 96 1.04 9.85 -2.86
CA LEU A 96 0.60 9.73 -1.48
C LEU A 96 -0.60 10.65 -1.18
N GLU A 97 -0.90 11.63 -2.03
CA GLU A 97 -2.06 12.52 -1.88
C GLU A 97 -3.41 11.82 -2.15
N ARG A 98 -3.40 10.63 -2.75
CA ARG A 98 -4.61 9.93 -3.24
C ARG A 98 -4.99 8.69 -2.42
N PHE A 99 -4.46 8.56 -1.20
CA PHE A 99 -4.96 7.54 -0.29
C PHE A 99 -6.36 7.92 0.17
N ALA A 100 -7.28 6.96 0.12
CA ALA A 100 -8.62 7.11 0.68
C ALA A 100 -8.58 7.07 2.21
N TRP A 101 -7.64 6.30 2.78
CA TRP A 101 -7.50 6.13 4.22
C TRP A 101 -6.06 5.72 4.57
N VAL A 102 -5.55 6.25 5.68
CA VAL A 102 -4.23 5.89 6.20
C VAL A 102 -4.34 5.76 7.72
N SER A 103 -3.95 4.62 8.25
CA SER A 103 -3.61 4.46 9.66
C SER A 103 -2.11 4.36 9.79
N ALA A 104 -1.53 5.17 10.67
CA ALA A 104 -0.11 5.16 10.97
C ALA A 104 0.16 4.31 12.21
N ARG A 105 1.28 3.59 12.20
CA ARG A 105 1.72 2.73 13.32
C ARG A 105 2.03 3.51 14.60
N SER A 106 2.57 4.72 14.44
CA SER A 106 3.03 5.56 15.55
C SER A 106 2.81 7.03 15.25
N ASP A 107 2.90 7.88 16.28
CA ASP A 107 2.81 9.33 16.11
C ASP A 107 3.94 9.89 15.22
N GLU A 108 5.13 9.31 15.30
CA GLU A 108 6.25 9.71 14.43
C GLU A 108 5.97 9.38 12.95
N ASP A 109 5.44 8.18 12.69
CA ASP A 109 5.06 7.77 11.34
C ASP A 109 3.93 8.67 10.82
N ALA A 110 2.95 8.99 11.67
CA ALA A 110 1.87 9.91 11.34
C ALA A 110 2.42 11.30 10.97
N GLN A 111 3.36 11.85 11.74
CA GLN A 111 3.98 13.15 11.46
C GLN A 111 4.68 13.17 10.09
N ARG A 112 5.38 12.09 9.74
CA ARG A 112 6.07 11.99 8.44
C ARG A 112 5.08 11.78 7.28
N LEU A 113 4.05 10.95 7.46
CA LEU A 113 3.03 10.69 6.44
C LEU A 113 2.15 11.92 6.14
N LYS A 114 1.89 12.77 7.14
CA LYS A 114 1.17 14.06 6.98
C LYS A 114 1.77 14.98 5.93
N HIS A 115 3.05 14.80 5.58
CA HIS A 115 3.70 15.63 4.56
C HIS A 115 3.13 15.42 3.16
N TRP A 116 2.46 14.28 2.90
CA TRP A 116 1.92 13.96 1.58
C TRP A 116 0.48 13.46 1.58
N VAL A 117 0.00 12.84 2.66
CA VAL A 117 -1.37 12.29 2.74
C VAL A 117 -2.37 13.40 3.13
N PRO A 118 -3.60 13.41 2.58
CA PRO A 118 -4.62 14.38 2.98
C PRO A 118 -4.95 14.28 4.49
N PRO A 119 -5.11 15.41 5.20
CA PRO A 119 -5.42 15.39 6.64
C PRO A 119 -6.70 14.63 7.00
N SER A 120 -7.69 14.62 6.11
CA SER A 120 -8.97 13.93 6.29
C SER A 120 -8.85 12.40 6.30
N CYS A 121 -7.79 11.86 5.68
CA CYS A 121 -7.60 10.43 5.47
C CYS A 121 -6.76 9.78 6.58
N LEU A 122 -6.01 10.57 7.37
CA LEU A 122 -5.14 10.07 8.41
C LEU A 122 -5.93 9.77 9.69
N LYS A 123 -6.03 8.49 10.07
CA LYS A 123 -6.63 8.03 11.31
C LYS A 123 -5.55 7.51 12.26
N ARG A 124 -5.85 7.57 13.56
CA ARG A 124 -5.02 6.99 14.60
C ARG A 124 -5.44 5.54 14.79
N GLU A 125 -4.46 4.62 14.83
CA GLU A 125 -4.67 3.29 15.43
C GLU A 125 -4.67 3.52 16.95
N THR A 126 -5.85 3.39 17.57
CA THR A 126 -6.04 3.40 19.04
C THR A 126 -5.76 2.03 19.60
#